data_AF-A0A7W0T904-F1
#
_entry.id   AF-A0A7W0T904-F1
#
_cell.length_a   1.000
_cell.length_b   1.000
_cell.length_c   1.000
_cell.angle_alpha   90.00
_cell.angle_beta   90.00
_cell.angle_gamma   90.00
#
_symmetry.space_group_name_H-M   'P 1'
#
loop_
_entity.id
_entity.type
_entity.pdbx_description
1 polymer ?
#
loop_
_entity_poly.entity_id
_entity_poly.type
_entity_poly.pdbx_seq_one_letter_code
_entity_poly.pdbx_strand_id
1 'polypeptide(L)'
;MAALSTRYEPLIAQLQAAVPKREAPPAFGAYLDKVRRHAYTITDEDVQALKDAGHSEDEIFEHTVSAAVAAGLERLDAGLRTLR
;
A
#
# COMPACT_ATOMS: atom_id res chain seq x y z
N MET A 1 14.66 4.62 -26.66
CA MET A 1 14.23 5.75 -25.82
C MET A 1 14.72 5.52 -24.41
N ALA A 2 15.45 6.47 -23.83
CA ALA A 2 15.98 6.32 -22.47
C ALA A 2 14.82 6.27 -21.47
N ALA A 3 14.81 5.26 -20.59
CA ALA A 3 13.91 5.24 -19.45
C ALA A 3 14.09 6.54 -18.66
N LEU A 4 12.98 7.15 -18.22
CA LEU A 4 13.01 8.29 -17.29
C LEU A 4 13.72 7.84 -16.02
N SER A 5 15.03 8.10 -15.93
CA SER A 5 15.86 7.71 -14.79
C SER A 5 15.76 8.80 -13.74
N THR A 6 15.12 8.49 -12.62
CA THR A 6 15.09 9.38 -11.47
C THR A 6 16.20 8.99 -10.49
N ARG A 7 16.64 9.92 -9.64
CA ARG A 7 17.55 9.60 -8.52
C ARG A 7 16.97 8.56 -7.53
N TYR A 8 15.68 8.26 -7.63
CA TYR A 8 14.95 7.36 -6.74
C TYR A 8 14.84 5.93 -7.27
N GLU A 9 15.32 5.64 -8.47
CA GLU A 9 15.29 4.30 -9.07
C GLU A 9 15.72 3.17 -8.11
N PRO A 10 16.87 3.27 -7.39
CA PRO A 10 17.27 2.20 -6.47
C PRO A 10 16.30 2.05 -5.28
N LEU A 11 15.67 3.12 -4.82
CA LEU A 11 14.70 3.08 -3.71
C LEU A 11 13.35 2.51 -4.18
N ILE A 12 12.91 2.87 -5.39
CA ILE A 12 11.69 2.31 -6.00
C ILE A 12 11.87 0.80 -6.21
N ALA A 13 13.03 0.35 -6.68
CA ALA A 13 13.34 -1.07 -6.82
C ALA A 13 13.31 -1.81 -5.47
N GLN A 14 13.81 -1.20 -4.39
CA GLN A 14 13.71 -1.76 -3.04
C GLN A 14 12.26 -1.89 -2.58
N LEU A 15 11.43 -0.88 -2.81
CA LEU A 15 10.00 -0.92 -2.47
C LEU A 15 9.27 -2.01 -3.26
N GLN A 16 9.53 -2.13 -4.55
CA GLN A 16 8.96 -3.19 -5.40
C GLN A 16 9.34 -4.58 -4.92
N ALA A 17 10.61 -4.78 -4.52
CA ALA A 17 11.08 -6.05 -3.97
C ALA A 17 10.48 -6.38 -2.61
N ALA A 18 10.09 -5.36 -1.83
CA ALA A 18 9.50 -5.50 -0.50
C ALA A 18 7.99 -5.73 -0.51
N VAL A 19 7.30 -5.63 -1.67
CA VAL A 19 5.85 -5.87 -1.74
C VAL A 19 5.54 -7.32 -1.32
N PRO A 20 4.70 -7.52 -0.29
CA PRO A 20 4.35 -8.87 0.15
C PRO A 20 3.62 -9.64 -0.95
N LYS A 21 3.98 -10.91 -1.13
CA LYS A 21 3.27 -11.84 -2.03
C LYS A 21 2.07 -12.52 -1.36
N ARG A 22 1.90 -12.35 -0.06
CA ARG A 22 0.79 -12.93 0.71
C ARG A 22 -0.46 -12.05 0.56
N GLU A 23 -1.60 -12.68 0.39
CA GLU A 23 -2.88 -11.98 0.46
C GLU A 23 -3.16 -11.53 1.90
N ALA A 24 -3.87 -10.41 2.03
CA ALA A 24 -4.31 -9.94 3.34
C ALA A 24 -5.47 -10.81 3.86
N PRO A 25 -5.61 -10.98 5.19
CA PRO A 25 -6.77 -11.66 5.75
C PRO A 25 -8.08 -10.99 5.29
N PRO A 26 -9.18 -11.74 5.12
CA PRO A 26 -10.45 -11.17 4.64
C PRO A 26 -10.97 -9.99 5.49
N ALA A 27 -10.73 -10.00 6.80
CA ALA A 27 -11.10 -8.92 7.73
C ALA A 27 -10.49 -7.56 7.34
N PHE A 28 -9.34 -7.56 6.67
CA PHE A 28 -8.66 -6.35 6.22
C PHE A 28 -9.25 -5.76 4.93
N GLY A 29 -10.12 -6.47 4.22
CA GLY A 29 -10.55 -6.10 2.86
C GLY A 29 -11.09 -4.67 2.75
N ALA A 30 -12.08 -4.33 3.59
CA ALA A 30 -12.70 -2.99 3.59
C ALA A 30 -11.71 -1.91 4.03
N TYR A 31 -10.93 -2.18 5.07
CA TYR A 31 -9.92 -1.26 5.58
C TYR A 31 -8.83 -0.97 4.53
N LEU A 32 -8.26 -1.99 3.90
CA LEU A 32 -7.20 -1.83 2.91
C LEU A 32 -7.70 -1.26 1.58
N ASP A 33 -8.97 -1.46 1.25
CA ASP A 33 -9.60 -0.74 0.15
C ASP A 33 -9.71 0.76 0.47
N LYS A 34 -10.10 1.12 1.70
CA LYS A 34 -10.10 2.50 2.19
C LYS A 34 -8.69 3.10 2.21
N VAL A 35 -7.67 2.36 2.65
CA VAL A 35 -6.24 2.78 2.53
C VAL A 35 -5.88 3.08 1.08
N ARG A 36 -6.29 2.22 0.14
CA ARG A 36 -5.98 2.42 -1.28
C ARG A 36 -6.67 3.63 -1.87
N ARG A 37 -7.94 3.88 -1.57
CA ARG A 37 -8.78 4.84 -2.30
C ARG A 37 -9.06 6.14 -1.54
N HIS A 38 -9.11 6.07 -0.21
CA HIS A 38 -9.66 7.10 0.67
C HIS A 38 -8.89 7.19 2.00
N ALA A 39 -7.55 7.06 2.01
CA ALA A 39 -6.75 7.02 3.24
C ALA A 39 -7.01 8.22 4.18
N TYR A 40 -7.31 9.40 3.63
CA TYR A 40 -7.64 10.62 4.39
C TYR A 40 -8.95 10.53 5.19
N THR A 41 -9.75 9.48 4.98
CA THR A 41 -11.02 9.22 5.70
C THR A 41 -10.87 8.16 6.78
N ILE A 42 -9.68 7.57 6.95
CA ILE A 42 -9.42 6.58 8.00
C ILE A 42 -9.48 7.27 9.35
N THR A 43 -10.14 6.61 10.29
CA THR A 43 -10.36 7.05 11.67
C THR A 43 -9.95 5.95 12.63
N ASP A 44 -9.90 6.29 13.92
CA ASP A 44 -9.62 5.34 14.99
C ASP A 44 -10.62 4.17 15.02
N GLU A 45 -11.88 4.39 14.60
CA GLU A 45 -12.90 3.33 14.53
C GLU A 45 -12.52 2.23 13.54
N ASP A 46 -11.90 2.57 12.40
CA ASP A 46 -11.46 1.58 11.42
C ASP A 46 -10.37 0.67 11.99
N VAL A 47 -9.45 1.25 12.78
CA VAL A 47 -8.37 0.51 13.46
C VAL A 47 -8.93 -0.31 14.60
N GLN A 48 -9.84 0.25 15.39
CA GLN A 48 -10.47 -0.46 16.51
C GLN A 48 -11.28 -1.67 16.04
N ALA A 49 -11.99 -1.57 14.91
CA ALA A 49 -12.72 -2.71 14.34
C ALA A 49 -11.81 -3.90 14.01
N LEU A 50 -10.57 -3.65 13.56
CA LEU A 50 -9.59 -4.71 13.30
C LEU A 50 -9.01 -5.28 14.61
N LYS A 51 -8.79 -4.43 15.62
CA LYS A 51 -8.35 -4.86 16.95
C LYS A 51 -9.41 -5.74 17.63
N ASP A 52 -10.69 -5.37 17.52
CA ASP A 52 -11.82 -6.15 18.02
C ASP A 52 -11.97 -7.49 17.29
N ALA A 53 -11.53 -7.56 16.03
CA ALA A 53 -11.42 -8.80 15.27
C ALA A 53 -10.19 -9.66 15.64
N GLY A 54 -9.37 -9.22 16.60
CA GLY A 54 -8.24 -9.97 17.14
C GLY A 54 -6.89 -9.68 16.49
N HIS A 55 -6.78 -8.64 15.67
CA HIS A 55 -5.51 -8.25 15.04
C HIS A 55 -4.69 -7.32 15.93
N SER A 56 -3.39 -7.55 15.97
CA SER A 56 -2.43 -6.67 16.66
C SER A 56 -2.22 -5.36 15.90
N GLU A 57 -1.78 -4.32 16.62
CA GLU A 57 -1.44 -3.04 15.98
C GLU A 57 -0.28 -3.18 14.98
N ASP A 58 0.67 -4.07 15.25
CA ASP A 58 1.77 -4.37 14.32
C ASP A 58 1.24 -4.99 13.01
N GLU A 59 0.33 -5.97 13.08
CA GLU A 59 -0.30 -6.54 11.88
C GLU A 59 -1.08 -5.47 11.10
N ILE A 60 -1.80 -4.59 11.81
CA ILE A 60 -2.55 -3.50 11.19
C ILE A 60 -1.60 -2.53 10.47
N PHE A 61 -0.52 -2.14 11.13
CA PHE A 61 0.51 -1.27 10.57
C PHE A 61 1.17 -1.89 9.34
N GLU A 62 1.61 -3.15 9.42
CA GLU A 62 2.26 -3.85 8.31
C GLU A 62 1.34 -3.92 7.07
N HIS A 63 0.07 -4.26 7.28
CA HIS A 63 -0.91 -4.32 6.19
C HIS A 63 -1.20 -2.95 5.59
N THR A 64 -1.27 -1.91 6.42
CA THR A 64 -1.47 -0.52 5.98
C THR A 64 -0.33 -0.05 5.10
N VAL A 65 0.91 -0.19 5.58
CA VAL A 65 2.11 0.23 4.83
C VAL A 65 2.23 -0.55 3.53
N SER A 66 2.00 -1.87 3.57
CA SER A 66 2.05 -2.72 2.38
C SER A 66 1.04 -2.28 1.32
N ALA A 67 -0.20 -2.01 1.72
CA ALA A 67 -1.24 -1.54 0.79
C ALA A 67 -0.95 -0.14 0.23
N ALA A 68 -0.45 0.78 1.07
CA ALA A 68 -0.09 2.13 0.65
C ALA A 68 1.08 2.13 -0.36
N VAL A 69 2.13 1.35 -0.11
CA VAL A 69 3.28 1.20 -1.01
C VAL A 69 2.85 0.60 -2.34
N ALA A 70 2.10 -0.50 -2.33
CA ALA A 70 1.60 -1.12 -3.56
C ALA A 70 0.77 -0.13 -4.40
N ALA A 71 -0.16 0.57 -3.76
CA ALA A 71 -1.00 1.55 -4.46
C ALA A 71 -0.20 2.77 -4.95
N GLY A 72 0.88 3.15 -4.27
CA GLY A 72 1.80 4.20 -4.72
C GLY A 72 2.57 3.77 -5.98
N LEU A 73 3.11 2.55 -5.98
CA LEU A 73 3.84 1.97 -7.11
C LEU A 73 2.95 1.79 -8.35
N GLU A 74 1.70 1.34 -8.17
CA GLU A 74 0.71 1.23 -9.25
C GLU A 74 0.44 2.59 -9.92
N ARG A 75 0.28 3.65 -9.12
CA ARG A 75 0.06 5.02 -9.61
C ARG A 75 1.30 5.57 -10.33
N LEU A 76 2.49 5.32 -9.78
CA LEU A 76 3.74 5.71 -10.40
C LEU A 76 3.90 5.06 -11.78
N ASP A 77 3.70 3.75 -11.87
CA ASP A 77 3.79 3.00 -13.12
C ASP A 77 2.73 3.47 -14.13
N ALA A 78 1.49 3.72 -13.68
CA ALA A 78 0.46 4.30 -14.53
C ALA A 78 0.85 5.67 -15.11
N GLY A 79 1.41 6.57 -14.29
CA GLY A 79 1.88 7.88 -14.75
C GLY A 79 3.09 7.78 -15.69
N LEU A 80 4.03 6.87 -15.43
CA LEU A 80 5.18 6.66 -16.32
C LEU A 80 4.79 6.09 -17.68
N ARG A 81 3.76 5.24 -17.74
CA ARG A 81 3.23 4.71 -19.01
C ARG A 81 2.68 5.80 -19.93
N THR A 82 2.16 6.92 -19.40
CA THR A 82 1.66 8.01 -20.25
C THR A 82 2.77 8.88 -20.84
N LEU A 83 4.01 8.73 -20.36
CA LEU A 83 5.18 9.50 -20.80
C LEU A 83 6.08 8.71 -21.77
N ARG A 84 5.79 7.43 -22.01
CA ARG A 84 6.52 6.55 -22.93
C ARG A 84 5.87 6.56 -24.31
#